data_AF-A0A939TWK4-F1
#
_entry.id   AF-A0A939TWK4-F1
#
_cell.length_a   1.000
_cell.length_b   1.000
_cell.length_c   1.000
_cell.angle_alpha   90.00
_cell.angle_beta   90.00
_cell.angle_gamma   90.00
#
_symmetry.space_group_name_H-M   'P 1'
#
loop_
_entity.id
_entity.type
_entity.pdbx_description
1 polymer ?
#
loop_
_entity_poly.entity_id
_entity_poly.type
_entity_poly.pdbx_seq_one_letter_code
_entity_poly.pdbx_strand_id
1 'polypeptide(L)'
;MFESLRQSLAQRSVAPTAVALPGYQGPLVEGALTLRKDESLGRWVLETLDYGRAYPLATAEDEAGAEALLLAYLDRPLPPATTVSAAYIESVNEKNAGHVQDLIARTQENSLLIELPAGVAVDRVGALDGTILAPYGTTLGARSLPPYGALPAGTEYHAFITRKDILVRAETAKPWFGQPGGGLRFTIAEDYVGVRDLVISGRLERVDIER
;
A
#
# COMPACT_ATOMS: atom_id res chain seq x y z
N MET A 1 -19.49 15.68 11.89
CA MET A 1 -18.30 14.89 12.27
C MET A 1 -17.23 15.16 11.22
N PHE A 2 -16.04 15.60 11.64
CA PHE A 2 -14.89 15.91 10.78
C PHE A 2 -15.10 16.96 9.66
N GLU A 3 -15.95 17.98 9.83
CA GLU A 3 -16.16 18.99 8.78
C GLU A 3 -14.93 19.87 8.52
N SER A 4 -14.25 20.31 9.59
CA SER A 4 -12.95 21.00 9.54
C SER A 4 -11.89 20.19 8.81
N LEU A 5 -11.81 18.90 9.14
CA LEU A 5 -10.87 17.97 8.52
C LEU A 5 -11.15 17.78 7.03
N ARG A 6 -12.42 17.67 6.61
CA ARG A 6 -12.80 17.62 5.19
C ARG A 6 -12.31 18.84 4.42
N GLN A 7 -12.49 20.03 4.99
CA GLN A 7 -11.97 21.28 4.39
C GLN A 7 -10.44 21.28 4.31
N SER A 8 -9.77 20.82 5.38
CA SER A 8 -8.31 20.71 5.45
C SER A 8 -7.72 19.74 4.43
N LEU A 9 -8.39 18.62 4.15
CA LEU A 9 -8.02 17.66 3.11
C LEU A 9 -8.24 18.24 1.70
N ALA A 10 -9.36 18.93 1.48
CA ALA A 10 -9.63 19.60 0.20
C ALA A 10 -8.58 20.66 -0.14
N GLN A 11 -8.15 21.46 0.85
CA GLN A 11 -7.06 22.44 0.68
C GLN A 11 -5.71 21.79 0.34
N ARG A 12 -5.47 20.55 0.81
CA ARG A 12 -4.30 19.73 0.46
C ARG A 12 -4.45 19.00 -0.87
N SER A 13 -5.55 19.19 -1.60
CA SER A 13 -5.88 18.44 -2.82
C SER A 13 -5.92 16.92 -2.60
N VAL A 14 -6.26 16.47 -1.39
CA VAL A 14 -6.40 15.05 -1.07
C VAL A 14 -7.78 14.56 -1.50
N ALA A 15 -7.81 13.57 -2.39
CA ALA A 15 -9.07 13.03 -2.90
C ALA A 15 -9.81 12.19 -1.83
N PRO A 16 -11.15 12.29 -1.74
CA PRO A 16 -11.95 11.44 -0.85
C PRO A 16 -11.85 9.94 -1.15
N THR A 17 -11.41 9.57 -2.36
CA THR A 17 -11.15 8.18 -2.75
C THR A 17 -9.88 7.62 -2.12
N ALA A 18 -8.91 8.48 -1.75
CA ALA A 18 -7.64 8.15 -1.10
C ALA A 18 -7.66 8.36 0.41
N VAL A 19 -8.51 9.27 0.91
CA VAL A 19 -8.74 9.46 2.35
C VAL A 19 -10.25 9.58 2.62
N ALA A 20 -10.81 8.51 3.16
CA ALA A 20 -12.25 8.41 3.43
C ALA A 20 -12.57 8.56 4.90
N LEU A 21 -13.22 9.67 5.22
CA LEU A 21 -13.70 9.99 6.56
C LEU A 21 -15.11 9.43 6.79
N PRO A 22 -15.52 9.14 8.05
CA PRO A 22 -16.83 8.60 8.39
C PRO A 22 -18.00 9.25 7.63
N GLY A 23 -18.85 8.41 7.04
CA GLY A 23 -19.98 8.82 6.21
C GLY A 23 -19.70 8.88 4.71
N TYR A 24 -18.45 8.67 4.26
CA TYR A 24 -18.16 8.47 2.83
C TYR A 24 -18.73 7.13 2.33
N GLN A 25 -19.37 7.14 1.17
CA GLN A 25 -20.05 5.96 0.58
C GLN A 25 -19.56 5.64 -0.85
N GLY A 26 -18.53 6.33 -1.34
CA GLY A 26 -18.00 6.13 -2.69
C GLY A 26 -16.98 4.98 -2.76
N PRO A 27 -16.49 4.67 -3.97
CA PRO A 27 -15.40 3.72 -4.14
C PRO A 27 -14.09 4.25 -3.56
N LEU A 28 -13.25 3.35 -3.06
CA LEU A 28 -11.93 3.67 -2.51
C LEU A 28 -10.84 3.09 -3.38
N VAL A 29 -9.75 3.83 -3.55
CA VAL A 29 -8.53 3.24 -4.12
C VAL A 29 -7.95 2.25 -3.11
N GLU A 30 -7.26 1.24 -3.60
CA GLU A 30 -6.52 0.35 -2.71
C GLU A 30 -5.47 1.16 -1.95
N GLY A 31 -5.40 1.01 -0.63
CA GLY A 31 -4.48 1.76 0.23
C GLY A 31 -5.04 3.09 0.72
N ALA A 32 -6.36 3.31 0.56
CA ALA A 32 -7.01 4.50 1.08
C ALA A 32 -6.96 4.52 2.61
N LEU A 33 -6.64 5.69 3.17
CA LEU A 33 -6.70 5.91 4.62
C LEU A 33 -8.14 6.13 5.06
N THR A 34 -8.48 5.62 6.24
CA THR A 34 -9.76 5.87 6.89
C THR A 34 -9.58 6.18 8.37
N LEU A 35 -10.55 6.91 8.92
CA LEU A 35 -10.72 7.04 10.36
C LEU A 35 -11.95 6.23 10.77
N ARG A 36 -11.76 5.32 11.72
CA ARG A 36 -12.84 4.50 12.28
C ARG A 36 -12.83 4.62 13.79
N LYS A 37 -14.02 4.71 14.39
CA LYS A 37 -14.17 4.57 15.84
C LYS A 37 -14.26 3.09 16.19
N ASP A 38 -13.33 2.63 17.01
CA ASP A 38 -13.38 1.32 17.63
C ASP A 38 -14.24 1.40 18.90
N GLU A 39 -15.50 0.98 18.80
CA GLU A 39 -16.45 1.05 19.91
C GLU A 39 -16.07 0.12 21.07
N SER A 40 -15.27 -0.92 20.83
CA SER A 40 -14.84 -1.83 21.89
C SER A 40 -13.77 -1.23 22.78
N LEU A 41 -12.89 -0.42 22.20
CA LEU A 41 -11.79 0.25 22.90
C LEU A 41 -12.11 1.70 23.26
N GLY A 42 -13.19 2.26 22.71
CA GLY A 42 -13.53 3.68 22.86
C GLY A 42 -12.50 4.61 22.23
N ARG A 43 -11.78 4.15 21.19
CA ARG A 43 -10.68 4.87 20.54
C ARG A 43 -10.93 5.05 19.05
N TRP A 44 -10.31 6.05 18.47
CA TRP A 44 -10.22 6.22 17.03
C TRP A 44 -9.00 5.49 16.48
N VAL A 45 -9.15 4.92 15.30
CA VAL A 45 -8.11 4.19 14.57
C VAL A 45 -7.92 4.86 13.22
N LEU A 46 -6.69 5.27 12.94
CA LEU A 46 -6.23 5.55 11.59
C LEU A 46 -5.80 4.22 10.99
N GLU A 47 -6.44 3.81 9.90
CA GLU A 47 -6.15 2.55 9.21
C GLU A 47 -6.07 2.78 7.71
N THR A 48 -5.41 1.88 7.00
CA THR A 48 -5.48 1.79 5.54
C THR A 48 -6.31 0.60 5.12
N LEU A 49 -7.13 0.76 4.08
CA LEU A 49 -7.92 -0.31 3.49
C LEU A 49 -7.22 -0.86 2.25
N ASP A 50 -6.92 -2.15 2.25
CA ASP A 50 -6.21 -2.84 1.18
C ASP A 50 -6.86 -4.21 0.94
N TYR A 51 -7.30 -4.48 -0.28
CA TYR A 51 -8.00 -5.69 -0.70
C TYR A 51 -9.18 -6.06 0.22
N GLY A 52 -9.96 -5.05 0.60
CA GLY A 52 -11.13 -5.19 1.47
C GLY A 52 -10.81 -5.45 2.95
N ARG A 53 -9.54 -5.36 3.36
CA ARG A 53 -9.10 -5.51 4.74
C ARG A 53 -8.55 -4.21 5.31
N ALA A 54 -8.85 -3.94 6.57
CA ALA A 54 -8.28 -2.81 7.32
C ALA A 54 -6.96 -3.19 8.00
N TYR A 55 -6.00 -2.27 7.94
CA TYR A 55 -4.69 -2.36 8.58
C TYR A 55 -4.47 -1.13 9.46
N PRO A 56 -4.51 -1.25 10.80
CA PRO A 56 -4.27 -0.14 11.70
C PRO A 56 -2.86 0.45 11.54
N LEU A 57 -2.77 1.77 11.55
CA LEU A 57 -1.53 2.55 11.44
C LEU A 57 -1.26 3.38 12.69
N ALA A 58 -2.32 3.86 13.36
CA ALA A 58 -2.21 4.54 14.64
C ALA A 58 -3.57 4.63 15.34
N THR A 59 -3.58 5.06 16.60
CA THR A 59 -4.80 5.27 17.38
C THR A 59 -4.81 6.64 18.06
N ALA A 60 -6.00 7.17 18.31
CA ALA A 60 -6.24 8.39 19.05
C ALA A 60 -7.40 8.20 20.04
N GLU A 61 -7.42 8.97 21.13
CA GLU A 61 -8.44 8.81 22.17
C GLU A 61 -9.79 9.44 21.78
N ASP A 62 -9.77 10.55 21.03
CA ASP A 62 -10.95 11.32 20.66
C ASP A 62 -10.92 11.80 19.19
N GLU A 63 -12.00 12.48 18.78
CA GLU A 63 -12.18 12.95 17.39
C GLU A 63 -11.10 13.98 17.02
N ALA A 64 -10.76 14.89 17.95
CA ALA A 64 -9.74 15.92 17.73
C ALA A 64 -8.33 15.32 17.56
N GLY A 65 -7.99 14.33 18.39
CA GLY A 65 -6.75 13.57 18.27
C GLY A 65 -6.69 12.78 16.96
N ALA A 66 -7.81 12.20 16.50
CA ALA A 66 -7.87 11.48 15.24
C ALA A 66 -7.64 12.41 14.03
N GLU A 67 -8.21 13.61 14.06
CA GLU A 67 -7.97 14.66 13.06
C GLU A 67 -6.50 15.08 13.03
N ALA A 68 -5.93 15.42 14.19
CA ALA A 68 -4.53 15.80 14.29
C ALA A 68 -3.59 14.68 13.84
N LEU A 69 -3.91 13.43 14.19
CA LEU A 69 -3.15 12.23 13.82
C LEU A 69 -3.13 12.02 12.30
N LEU A 70 -4.28 12.08 11.63
CA LEU A 70 -4.36 11.91 10.17
C LEU A 70 -3.58 13.00 9.45
N LEU A 71 -3.75 14.26 9.85
CA LEU A 71 -3.04 15.38 9.23
C LEU A 71 -1.53 15.25 9.46
N ALA A 72 -1.11 14.94 10.69
CA ALA A 72 0.30 14.71 11.00
C ALA A 72 0.88 13.54 10.20
N TYR A 73 0.10 12.47 9.97
CA TYR A 73 0.51 11.32 9.16
C TYR A 73 0.71 11.70 7.68
N LEU A 74 -0.21 12.48 7.11
CA LEU A 74 -0.17 12.93 5.71
C LEU A 74 0.96 13.95 5.46
N ASP A 75 1.18 14.86 6.41
CA ASP A 75 2.14 15.96 6.31
C ASP A 75 3.60 15.48 6.54
N ARG A 76 3.82 14.17 6.78
CA ARG A 76 5.17 13.61 6.90
C ARG A 76 5.91 13.69 5.56
N PRO A 77 7.07 14.37 5.50
CA PRO A 77 7.79 14.55 4.25
C PRO A 77 8.33 13.21 3.73
N LEU A 78 8.07 12.93 2.47
CA LEU A 78 8.58 11.75 1.78
C LEU A 78 9.94 12.05 1.13
N PRO A 79 11.00 11.25 1.38
CA PRO A 79 12.25 11.34 0.64
C PRO A 79 11.99 11.26 -0.88
N PRO A 80 12.60 12.12 -1.71
CA PRO A 80 12.33 12.19 -3.16
C PRO A 80 12.59 10.84 -3.84
N ALA A 81 11.90 10.59 -4.95
CA ALA A 81 12.17 9.41 -5.76
C ALA A 81 13.54 9.54 -6.46
N THR A 82 14.25 8.42 -6.57
CA THR A 82 15.49 8.33 -7.34
C THR A 82 15.19 7.83 -8.74
N THR A 83 15.81 8.42 -9.75
CA THR A 83 15.72 7.90 -11.12
C THR A 83 16.60 6.67 -11.29
N VAL A 84 16.05 5.59 -11.84
CA VAL A 84 16.78 4.37 -12.22
C VAL A 84 16.42 3.96 -13.65
N SER A 85 17.32 3.25 -14.34
CA SER A 85 17.06 2.82 -15.71
C SER A 85 16.14 1.59 -15.75
N ALA A 86 15.39 1.43 -16.84
CA ALA A 86 14.63 0.21 -17.11
C ALA A 86 15.52 -1.05 -17.09
N ALA A 87 16.74 -0.96 -17.64
CA ALA A 87 17.70 -2.07 -17.65
C ALA A 87 18.14 -2.49 -16.22
N TYR A 88 18.26 -1.53 -15.29
CA TYR A 88 18.55 -1.85 -13.89
C TYR A 88 17.40 -2.66 -13.27
N ILE A 89 16.15 -2.24 -13.47
CA ILE A 89 14.98 -2.96 -12.96
C ILE A 89 14.88 -4.36 -13.57
N GLU A 90 15.10 -4.50 -14.87
CA GLU A 90 15.12 -5.79 -15.54
C GLU A 90 16.16 -6.73 -14.91
N SER A 91 17.39 -6.25 -14.70
CA SER A 91 18.44 -7.04 -14.04
C SER A 91 18.08 -7.48 -12.61
N VAL A 92 17.40 -6.62 -11.85
CA VAL A 92 16.92 -6.94 -10.50
C VAL A 92 15.82 -8.00 -10.57
N ASN A 93 14.88 -7.87 -11.50
CA ASN A 93 13.80 -8.83 -11.69
C ASN A 93 14.32 -10.20 -12.13
N GLU A 94 15.24 -10.26 -13.09
CA GLU A 94 15.87 -11.50 -13.55
C GLU A 94 16.57 -12.24 -12.41
N LYS A 95 17.35 -11.52 -11.60
CA LYS A 95 18.03 -12.08 -10.42
C LYS A 95 17.06 -12.70 -9.41
N ASN A 96 15.87 -12.12 -9.27
CA ASN A 96 14.87 -12.55 -8.28
C ASN A 96 13.80 -13.50 -8.85
N ALA A 97 13.77 -13.74 -10.16
CA ALA A 97 12.70 -14.47 -10.83
C ALA A 97 12.49 -15.88 -10.26
N GLY A 98 13.58 -16.63 -10.02
CA GLY A 98 13.52 -17.97 -9.44
C GLY A 98 12.90 -17.99 -8.04
N HIS A 99 13.22 -16.98 -7.21
CA HIS A 99 12.65 -16.84 -5.87
C HIS A 99 11.16 -16.48 -5.91
N VAL A 100 10.75 -15.60 -6.82
CA VAL A 100 9.33 -15.26 -7.01
C VAL A 100 8.54 -16.50 -7.42
N GLN A 101 9.06 -17.32 -8.34
CA GLN A 101 8.39 -18.56 -8.75
C GLN A 101 8.31 -19.60 -7.62
N ASP A 102 9.37 -19.77 -6.83
CA ASP A 102 9.35 -20.63 -5.63
C ASP A 102 8.28 -20.17 -4.64
N LEU A 103 8.22 -18.88 -4.34
CA LEU A 103 7.22 -18.31 -3.44
C LEU A 103 5.81 -18.56 -3.96
N ILE A 104 5.52 -18.26 -5.23
CA ILE A 104 4.22 -18.51 -5.86
C ILE A 104 3.81 -19.99 -5.71
N ALA A 105 4.73 -20.92 -5.98
CA ALA A 105 4.45 -22.36 -5.86
C ALA A 105 4.10 -22.76 -4.41
N ARG A 106 4.76 -22.16 -3.43
CA ARG A 106 4.57 -22.47 -2.00
C ARG A 106 3.37 -21.74 -1.38
N THR A 107 2.93 -20.64 -1.98
CA THR A 107 1.85 -19.79 -1.46
C THR A 107 0.50 -19.93 -2.18
N GLN A 108 0.31 -20.99 -2.98
CA GLN A 108 -0.97 -21.25 -3.67
C GLN A 108 -2.14 -21.37 -2.68
N GLU A 109 -1.93 -22.13 -1.59
CA GLU A 109 -2.97 -22.42 -0.60
C GLU A 109 -2.65 -21.87 0.80
N ASN A 110 -1.46 -21.29 0.99
CA ASN A 110 -0.96 -20.84 2.27
C ASN A 110 -0.28 -19.47 2.16
N SER A 111 -0.14 -18.79 3.30
CA SER A 111 0.73 -17.61 3.40
C SER A 111 2.07 -17.98 4.03
N LEU A 112 3.16 -17.35 3.60
CA LEU A 112 4.46 -17.47 4.24
C LEU A 112 4.84 -16.15 4.90
N LEU A 113 5.34 -16.21 6.14
CA LEU A 113 5.99 -15.06 6.77
C LEU A 113 7.48 -15.11 6.43
N ILE A 114 8.00 -14.08 5.77
CA ILE A 114 9.37 -14.01 5.28
C ILE A 114 9.96 -12.62 5.50
N GLU A 115 11.29 -12.53 5.49
CA GLU A 115 12.01 -11.27 5.33
C GLU A 115 12.22 -11.03 3.82
N LEU A 116 11.68 -9.94 3.30
CA LEU A 116 11.96 -9.49 1.94
C LEU A 116 13.29 -8.73 1.96
N PRO A 117 14.36 -9.27 1.36
CA PRO A 117 15.69 -8.70 1.52
C PRO A 117 15.85 -7.38 0.78
N ALA A 118 16.93 -6.65 1.09
CA ALA A 118 17.35 -5.50 0.30
C ALA A 118 17.67 -5.89 -1.17
N GLY A 119 17.40 -4.97 -2.10
CA GLY A 119 17.68 -5.12 -3.52
C GLY A 119 16.59 -5.83 -4.32
N VAL A 120 15.35 -5.86 -3.82
CA VAL A 120 14.18 -6.38 -4.53
C VAL A 120 13.37 -5.21 -5.09
N ALA A 121 12.99 -5.30 -6.37
CA ALA A 121 12.08 -4.34 -6.99
C ALA A 121 10.62 -4.74 -6.72
N VAL A 122 9.86 -3.81 -6.16
CA VAL A 122 8.44 -3.98 -5.84
C VAL A 122 7.65 -2.77 -6.30
N ASP A 123 6.36 -2.95 -6.49
CA ASP A 123 5.45 -1.87 -6.88
C ASP A 123 4.07 -2.03 -6.26
N ARG A 124 3.26 -0.99 -6.44
CA ARG A 124 1.86 -0.95 -6.00
C ARG A 124 1.02 -0.15 -6.97
N VAL A 125 -0.23 -0.59 -7.15
CA VAL A 125 -1.29 0.14 -7.84
C VAL A 125 -2.34 0.51 -6.79
N GLY A 126 -2.57 1.79 -6.56
CA GLY A 126 -3.41 2.29 -5.47
C GLY A 126 -2.93 3.64 -4.96
N ALA A 127 -3.36 4.03 -3.77
CA ALA A 127 -2.71 5.08 -3.01
C ALA A 127 -1.38 4.59 -2.41
N LEU A 128 -0.49 5.54 -2.12
CA LEU A 128 0.79 5.29 -1.47
C LEU A 128 0.63 4.59 -0.11
N ASP A 129 -0.42 4.91 0.63
CA ASP A 129 -0.56 4.60 2.06
C ASP A 129 -1.04 3.17 2.39
N GLY A 130 -1.00 2.25 1.42
CA GLY A 130 -1.33 0.85 1.61
C GLY A 130 -0.30 0.02 2.39
N THR A 131 -0.56 -1.28 2.50
CA THR A 131 0.33 -2.27 3.12
C THR A 131 0.73 -3.41 2.19
N ILE A 132 0.12 -3.49 1.00
CA ILE A 132 0.37 -4.57 0.05
C ILE A 132 1.23 -4.09 -1.11
N LEU A 133 2.32 -4.80 -1.37
CA LEU A 133 3.22 -4.62 -2.50
C LEU A 133 3.17 -5.88 -3.38
N ALA A 134 3.63 -5.79 -4.63
CA ALA A 134 3.89 -6.95 -5.47
C ALA A 134 5.30 -6.87 -6.06
N PRO A 135 5.86 -7.97 -6.57
CA PRO A 135 7.04 -7.90 -7.43
C PRO A 135 6.81 -6.90 -8.58
N TYR A 136 7.82 -6.08 -8.87
CA TYR A 136 7.73 -5.05 -9.89
C TYR A 136 7.29 -5.64 -11.24
N GLY A 137 6.30 -5.01 -11.88
CA GLY A 137 5.80 -5.41 -13.18
C GLY A 137 4.69 -6.48 -13.12
N THR A 138 4.22 -6.86 -11.93
CA THR A 138 3.05 -7.75 -11.79
C THR A 138 1.83 -7.10 -12.46
N THR A 139 1.15 -7.81 -13.37
CA THR A 139 0.02 -7.25 -14.12
C THR A 139 -1.22 -7.02 -13.24
N LEU A 140 -2.14 -6.14 -13.64
CA LEU A 140 -3.39 -5.92 -12.89
C LEU A 140 -4.19 -7.22 -12.71
N GLY A 141 -4.30 -8.04 -13.76
CA GLY A 141 -4.99 -9.32 -13.69
C GLY A 141 -4.32 -10.30 -12.72
N ALA A 142 -2.98 -10.33 -12.67
CA ALA A 142 -2.23 -11.14 -11.71
C ALA A 142 -2.39 -10.65 -10.27
N ARG A 143 -2.70 -9.36 -10.07
CA ARG A 143 -3.02 -8.76 -8.76
C ARG A 143 -4.49 -8.94 -8.36
N SER A 144 -5.32 -9.52 -9.22
CA SER A 144 -6.78 -9.51 -9.07
C SER A 144 -7.39 -8.12 -8.96
N LEU A 145 -6.78 -7.13 -9.64
CA LEU A 145 -7.32 -5.78 -9.74
C LEU A 145 -8.08 -5.58 -11.06
N PRO A 146 -9.17 -4.80 -11.07
CA PRO A 146 -9.86 -4.43 -12.30
C PRO A 146 -8.91 -3.80 -13.33
N PRO A 147 -9.20 -3.89 -14.64
CA PRO A 147 -8.47 -3.15 -15.66
C PRO A 147 -8.45 -1.64 -15.37
N TYR A 148 -7.44 -0.91 -15.86
CA TYR A 148 -7.24 0.52 -15.56
C TYR A 148 -8.48 1.41 -15.72
N GLY A 149 -9.30 1.18 -16.75
CA GLY A 149 -10.53 1.96 -16.97
C GLY A 149 -11.66 1.73 -15.96
N ALA A 150 -11.52 0.73 -15.09
CA ALA A 150 -12.46 0.40 -14.03
C ALA A 150 -11.88 0.62 -12.62
N LEU A 151 -10.66 1.15 -12.51
CA LEU A 151 -10.06 1.50 -11.23
C LEU A 151 -10.67 2.82 -10.71
N PRO A 152 -10.84 2.99 -9.38
CA PRO A 152 -11.32 4.23 -8.80
C PRO A 152 -10.42 5.42 -9.16
N ALA A 153 -11.03 6.59 -9.33
CA ALA A 153 -10.29 7.82 -9.65
C ALA A 153 -9.25 8.15 -8.57
N GLY A 154 -8.07 8.59 -9.00
CA GLY A 154 -6.93 8.85 -8.12
C GLY A 154 -6.09 7.61 -7.79
N THR A 155 -6.33 6.46 -8.46
CA THR A 155 -5.42 5.32 -8.37
C THR A 155 -4.09 5.66 -9.03
N GLU A 156 -2.99 5.53 -8.29
CA GLU A 156 -1.64 5.82 -8.75
C GLU A 156 -0.82 4.52 -8.94
N TYR A 157 0.34 4.67 -9.56
CA TYR A 157 1.35 3.62 -9.65
C TYR A 157 2.60 4.07 -8.90
N HIS A 158 3.09 3.22 -8.01
CA HIS A 158 4.29 3.47 -7.23
C HIS A 158 5.29 2.34 -7.42
N ALA A 159 6.55 2.68 -7.68
CA ALA A 159 7.64 1.72 -7.77
C ALA A 159 8.66 1.97 -6.65
N PHE A 160 9.23 0.89 -6.13
CA PHE A 160 10.19 0.92 -5.04
C PHE A 160 11.32 -0.10 -5.21
N ILE A 161 12.45 0.19 -4.56
CA ILE A 161 13.51 -0.78 -4.28
C ILE A 161 13.60 -0.97 -2.77
N THR A 162 13.61 -2.21 -2.30
CA THR A 162 13.91 -2.51 -0.89
C THR A 162 15.37 -2.17 -0.59
N ARG A 163 15.62 -1.43 0.49
CA ARG A 163 16.96 -1.01 0.91
C ARG A 163 17.43 -1.71 2.19
N LYS A 164 16.49 -2.29 2.93
CA LYS A 164 16.73 -3.14 4.10
C LYS A 164 15.69 -4.26 4.09
N ASP A 165 15.88 -5.22 4.98
CA ASP A 165 14.93 -6.31 5.15
C ASP A 165 13.59 -5.78 5.69
N ILE A 166 12.49 -6.35 5.18
CA ILE A 166 11.12 -5.98 5.52
C ILE A 166 10.35 -7.26 5.79
N LEU A 167 9.76 -7.35 6.98
CA LEU A 167 8.95 -8.50 7.36
C LEU A 167 7.61 -8.44 6.63
N VAL A 168 7.36 -9.43 5.77
CA VAL A 168 6.15 -9.51 4.94
C VAL A 168 5.50 -10.88 5.01
N ARG A 169 4.19 -10.87 4.82
CA ARG A 169 3.40 -12.06 4.50
C ARG A 169 3.29 -12.18 2.99
N ALA A 170 3.98 -13.18 2.43
CA ALA A 170 3.91 -13.55 1.03
C ALA A 170 2.70 -14.47 0.78
N GLU A 171 1.89 -14.13 -0.21
CA GLU A 171 0.69 -14.88 -0.61
C GLU A 171 0.50 -14.83 -2.12
N THR A 172 -0.09 -15.86 -2.71
CA THR A 172 -0.57 -15.78 -4.10
C THR A 172 -1.94 -15.09 -4.13
N ALA A 173 -2.11 -14.10 -4.99
CA ALA A 173 -3.38 -13.41 -5.16
C ALA A 173 -4.44 -14.39 -5.69
N LYS A 174 -5.56 -14.51 -4.96
CA LYS A 174 -6.68 -15.36 -5.38
C LYS A 174 -7.49 -14.69 -6.49
N PRO A 175 -8.15 -15.46 -7.38
CA PRO A 175 -9.05 -14.88 -8.39
C PRO A 175 -10.12 -13.98 -7.75
N TRP A 176 -10.27 -12.77 -8.26
CA TRP A 176 -11.27 -11.79 -7.80
C TRP A 176 -11.57 -10.77 -8.90
N PHE A 177 -12.71 -10.06 -8.84
CA PHE A 177 -13.15 -9.10 -9.87
C PHE A 177 -13.13 -9.64 -11.32
N GLY A 178 -13.36 -10.94 -11.50
CA GLY A 178 -13.28 -11.59 -12.82
C GLY A 178 -11.86 -11.69 -13.39
N GLN A 179 -10.84 -11.43 -12.57
CA GLN A 179 -9.43 -11.57 -12.92
C GLN A 179 -8.86 -12.89 -12.40
N PRO A 180 -7.84 -13.45 -13.09
CA PRO A 180 -7.28 -14.75 -12.75
C PRO A 180 -6.48 -14.76 -11.44
N GLY A 181 -5.93 -13.62 -11.00
CA GLY A 181 -4.96 -13.61 -9.90
C GLY A 181 -3.69 -14.37 -10.27
N GLY A 182 -3.06 -15.01 -9.29
CA GLY A 182 -1.87 -15.84 -9.48
C GLY A 182 -0.54 -15.09 -9.32
N GLY A 183 -0.56 -13.76 -9.23
CA GLY A 183 0.61 -12.96 -8.87
C GLY A 183 0.93 -13.05 -7.38
N LEU A 184 2.20 -12.84 -7.03
CA LEU A 184 2.63 -12.77 -5.63
C LEU A 184 2.27 -11.41 -5.03
N ARG A 185 1.77 -11.41 -3.79
CA ARG A 185 1.59 -10.20 -2.97
C ARG A 185 2.42 -10.30 -1.70
N PHE A 186 2.97 -9.17 -1.29
CA PHE A 186 3.69 -8.99 -0.04
C PHE A 186 2.91 -8.02 0.84
N THR A 187 2.24 -8.54 1.87
CA THR A 187 1.58 -7.71 2.88
C THR A 187 2.57 -7.40 3.99
N ILE A 188 2.80 -6.14 4.32
CA ILE A 188 3.62 -5.75 5.48
C ILE A 188 3.07 -6.46 6.74
N ALA A 189 3.95 -7.14 7.48
CA ALA A 189 3.58 -7.95 8.64
C ALA A 189 4.01 -7.33 9.98
N GLU A 190 4.47 -6.07 9.95
CA GLU A 190 4.72 -5.25 11.14
C GLU A 190 3.46 -4.49 11.53
N ASP A 191 3.12 -4.52 12.83
CA ASP A 191 1.98 -3.79 13.36
C ASP A 191 2.20 -2.27 13.26
N TYR A 192 1.17 -1.53 12.86
CA TYR A 192 1.19 -0.08 12.75
C TYR A 192 2.24 0.49 11.77
N VAL A 193 2.57 -0.28 10.73
CA VAL A 193 3.52 0.12 9.68
C VAL A 193 2.87 0.03 8.30
N GLY A 194 2.85 1.14 7.57
CA GLY A 194 2.45 1.23 6.16
C GLY A 194 3.63 1.51 5.23
N VAL A 195 3.36 1.55 3.92
CA VAL A 195 4.38 1.85 2.90
C VAL A 195 5.03 3.21 3.14
N ARG A 196 4.28 4.22 3.58
CA ARG A 196 4.84 5.55 3.95
C ARG A 196 5.90 5.44 5.03
N ASP A 197 5.69 4.63 6.07
CA ASP A 197 6.65 4.44 7.16
C ASP A 197 7.93 3.77 6.67
N LEU A 198 7.80 2.80 5.78
CA LEU A 198 8.93 2.14 5.14
C LEU A 198 9.73 3.09 4.25
N VAL A 199 9.05 4.00 3.54
CA VAL A 199 9.69 5.04 2.74
C VAL A 199 10.44 6.04 3.60
N ILE A 200 9.80 6.56 4.66
CA ILE A 200 10.41 7.54 5.56
C ILE A 200 11.62 6.95 6.31
N SER A 201 11.53 5.69 6.73
CA SER A 201 12.63 5.00 7.41
C SER A 201 13.78 4.58 6.48
N GLY A 202 13.63 4.77 5.17
CA GLY A 202 14.61 4.36 4.17
C GLY A 202 14.71 2.84 4.00
N ARG A 203 13.66 2.09 4.38
CA ARG A 203 13.55 0.64 4.12
C ARG A 203 13.01 0.37 2.72
N LEU A 204 12.13 1.25 2.23
CA LEU A 204 11.76 1.35 0.83
C LEU A 204 12.30 2.65 0.25
N GLU A 205 12.87 2.57 -0.94
CA GLU A 205 13.21 3.75 -1.73
C GLU A 205 12.23 3.88 -2.89
N ARG A 206 11.63 5.07 -3.04
CA ARG A 206 10.79 5.38 -4.21
C ARG A 206 11.67 5.54 -5.44
N VAL A 207 11.24 4.98 -6.57
CA VAL A 207 11.99 5.11 -7.83
C VAL A 207 11.12 5.56 -8.99
N ASP A 208 11.68 6.41 -9.84
CA ASP A 208 11.15 6.75 -11.16
C ASP A 208 11.95 5.99 -12.21
N ILE A 209 11.26 5.32 -13.14
CA ILE A 209 11.91 4.49 -14.16
C ILE A 209 12.11 5.31 -15.43
N GLU A 210 13.36 5.59 -15.76
CA GLU A 210 13.75 6.21 -17.02
C GLU A 210 13.54 5.19 -18.16
N ARG A 211 12.78 5.62 -19.18
CA ARG A 211 12.45 4.82 -20.35
C ARG A 211 13.48 4.97 -21.45
#